data_AF-A0A7J9HFN0-F1
#
_entry.id   AF-A0A7J9HFN0-F1
#
_cell.length_a   1.000
_cell.length_b   1.000
_cell.length_c   1.000
_cell.angle_alpha   90.00
_cell.angle_beta   90.00
_cell.angle_gamma   90.00
#
_symmetry.space_group_name_H-M   'P 1'
#
loop_
_entity.id
_entity.type
_entity.pdbx_description
1 polymer ?
#
loop_
_entity_poly.entity_id
_entity_poly.type
_entity_poly.pdbx_seq_one_letter_code
_entity_poly.pdbx_strand_id
1 'polypeptide(L)'
;IPPPGKGSLYVRPLLVGTGPILGLAPAPEYTFLVYASPVRNYFKEGTAPLNLYIDEEFVRASPGGAGGVKTITNYAPVLKALARAKDRGFSDVLYLDAVNRKYLEEVSSCNIFIVKGNRISTPAISGTILQGITRKSILEIARDHGYQVEERAIPVDDLGDADEVFCTGTAVGVAPVGGITHRNRRIEFKTESSLVCKELYSTLVGLQTGRIEDKKGWTVEIH
;
A
#
# COMPACT_ATOMS: atom_id res chain seq x y z
N ILE A 1 -3.14 -25.28 3.47
CA ILE A 1 -3.91 -24.04 3.77
C ILE A 1 -3.66 -23.70 5.24
N PRO A 2 -3.41 -22.44 5.63
CA PRO A 2 -3.18 -22.10 7.04
C PRO A 2 -4.36 -22.56 7.90
N PRO A 3 -4.13 -23.01 9.15
CA PRO A 3 -5.23 -23.30 10.06
C PRO A 3 -6.14 -22.06 10.21
N PRO A 4 -7.46 -22.24 10.44
CA PRO A 4 -8.38 -21.13 10.65
C PRO A 4 -7.84 -20.12 11.68
N GLY A 5 -7.90 -18.83 11.31
CA GLY A 5 -7.40 -17.73 12.15
C GLY A 5 -5.88 -17.62 12.28
N LYS A 6 -5.09 -18.45 11.59
CA LYS A 6 -3.61 -18.36 11.61
C LYS A 6 -3.00 -17.70 10.37
N GLY A 7 -3.80 -17.44 9.34
CA GLY A 7 -3.34 -16.87 8.07
C GLY A 7 -4.41 -16.89 7.01
N SER A 8 -4.02 -16.57 5.78
CA SER A 8 -4.86 -16.64 4.59
C SER A 8 -4.16 -17.40 3.46
N LEU A 9 -4.93 -17.89 2.49
CA LEU A 9 -4.37 -18.44 1.25
C LEU A 9 -4.25 -17.30 0.23
N TYR A 10 -3.03 -16.83 -0.02
CA TYR A 10 -2.80 -15.76 -0.97
C TYR A 10 -2.82 -16.31 -2.40
N VAL A 11 -3.70 -15.79 -3.24
CA VAL A 11 -3.81 -16.15 -4.66
C VAL A 11 -3.02 -15.13 -5.50
N ARG A 12 -2.16 -15.61 -6.40
CA ARG A 12 -1.36 -14.80 -7.31
C ARG A 12 -1.71 -15.14 -8.77
N PRO A 13 -2.69 -14.44 -9.37
CA PRO A 13 -2.85 -14.43 -10.81
C PRO A 13 -1.71 -13.64 -11.48
N LEU A 14 -1.19 -14.14 -12.59
CA LEU A 14 -0.17 -13.52 -13.42
C LEU A 14 -0.53 -13.68 -14.88
N LEU A 15 -0.34 -12.62 -15.67
CA LEU A 15 -0.42 -12.65 -17.13
C LEU A 15 0.95 -12.27 -17.67
N VAL A 16 1.53 -13.16 -18.48
CA VAL A 16 2.88 -13.00 -19.03
C VAL A 16 2.82 -13.13 -20.55
N GLY A 17 3.43 -12.19 -21.27
CA GLY A 17 3.62 -12.31 -22.71
C GLY A 17 4.67 -13.39 -23.03
N THR A 18 4.32 -14.32 -23.92
CA THR A 18 5.14 -15.48 -24.30
C THR A 18 5.19 -15.62 -25.83
N GLY A 19 6.00 -16.57 -26.33
CA GLY A 19 6.09 -16.89 -27.75
C GLY A 19 7.35 -16.34 -28.44
N PRO A 20 7.64 -16.79 -29.69
CA PRO A 20 8.91 -16.54 -30.36
C PRO A 20 8.92 -15.16 -31.05
N ILE A 21 9.18 -14.10 -30.29
CA ILE A 21 9.35 -12.74 -30.82
C ILE A 21 10.59 -12.07 -30.22
N LEU A 22 11.44 -11.50 -31.08
CA LEU A 22 12.59 -10.67 -30.66
C LEU A 22 12.33 -9.17 -30.85
N GLY A 23 11.41 -8.82 -31.75
CA GLY A 23 11.08 -7.43 -32.07
C GLY A 23 10.30 -6.73 -30.95
N LEU A 24 10.42 -5.40 -30.88
CA LEU A 24 9.65 -4.57 -29.95
C LEU A 24 8.19 -4.44 -30.43
N ALA A 25 7.36 -5.41 -30.05
CA ALA A 25 5.94 -5.46 -30.33
C ALA A 25 5.19 -6.22 -29.21
N PRO A 26 3.85 -6.14 -29.12
CA PRO A 26 3.07 -7.00 -28.23
C PRO A 26 3.39 -8.49 -28.46
N ALA A 27 3.35 -9.28 -27.40
CA ALA A 27 3.64 -10.71 -27.49
C ALA A 27 2.59 -11.42 -28.37
N PRO A 28 3.00 -12.40 -29.22
CA PRO A 28 2.08 -13.16 -30.06
C PRO A 28 1.24 -14.16 -29.25
N GLU A 29 1.72 -14.55 -28.07
CA GLU A 29 1.05 -15.46 -27.15
C GLU A 29 1.08 -14.90 -25.73
N TYR A 30 0.19 -15.40 -24.88
CA TYR A 30 0.16 -15.04 -23.46
C TYR A 30 -0.10 -16.28 -22.61
N THR A 31 0.60 -16.36 -21.49
CA THR A 31 0.36 -17.37 -20.46
C THR A 31 -0.33 -16.72 -19.27
N PHE A 32 -1.54 -17.19 -18.95
CA PHE A 32 -2.22 -16.87 -17.70
C PHE A 32 -1.96 -17.98 -16.68
N LEU A 33 -1.33 -17.63 -15.56
CA LEU A 33 -0.99 -18.55 -14.48
C LEU A 33 -1.62 -18.09 -13.19
N VAL A 34 -2.18 -19.02 -12.43
CA VAL A 34 -2.62 -18.79 -11.05
C VAL A 34 -1.90 -19.77 -10.15
N TYR A 35 -1.25 -19.27 -9.10
CA TYR A 35 -0.77 -20.09 -8.00
C TYR A 35 -1.25 -19.52 -6.67
N ALA A 36 -1.20 -20.34 -5.63
CA ALA A 36 -1.58 -19.93 -4.29
C ALA A 36 -0.48 -20.31 -3.29
N SER A 37 -0.32 -19.49 -2.24
CA SER A 37 0.64 -19.75 -1.17
C SER A 37 0.02 -19.42 0.18
N PRO A 38 0.17 -20.29 1.20
CA PRO A 38 -0.24 -19.97 2.55
C PRO A 38 0.60 -18.81 3.08
N VAL A 39 -0.06 -17.72 3.49
CA VAL A 39 0.60 -16.58 4.14
C VAL A 39 0.13 -16.48 5.58
N ARG A 40 1.06 -16.13 6.48
CA ARG A 40 0.68 -15.74 7.83
C ARG A 40 0.07 -14.34 7.77
N ASN A 41 -0.71 -14.01 8.78
CA ASN A 41 -1.07 -12.61 9.00
C ASN A 41 0.24 -11.83 9.19
N TYR A 42 0.57 -10.99 8.22
CA TYR A 42 1.77 -10.13 8.28
C TYR A 42 1.73 -9.24 9.53
N PHE A 43 0.51 -8.91 9.97
CA PHE A 43 0.22 -8.12 11.15
C PHE A 43 -0.62 -8.95 12.12
N LYS A 44 0.00 -9.52 13.15
CA LYS A 44 -0.73 -9.87 14.38
C LYS A 44 -0.99 -8.57 15.15
N GLU A 45 -2.03 -8.49 15.97
CA GLU A 45 -2.11 -7.43 16.99
C GLU A 45 -0.75 -7.33 17.71
N GLY A 46 -0.04 -6.21 17.55
CA GLY A 46 1.34 -6.02 18.05
C GLY A 46 2.46 -5.97 17.02
N THR A 47 2.19 -5.93 15.71
CA THR A 47 3.25 -5.68 14.70
C THR A 47 3.87 -4.30 14.88
N ALA A 48 5.21 -4.26 14.83
CA ALA A 48 5.97 -3.03 14.94
C ALA A 48 5.55 -2.04 13.83
N PRO A 49 5.32 -0.76 14.17
CA PRO A 49 5.07 0.29 13.19
C PRO A 49 6.18 0.38 12.15
N LEU A 50 5.81 0.69 10.90
CA LEU A 50 6.78 0.88 9.82
C LEU A 50 7.64 2.10 10.09
N ASN A 51 8.95 1.98 9.82
CA ASN A 51 9.90 3.09 9.83
C ASN A 51 10.35 3.35 8.41
N LEU A 52 9.90 4.44 7.80
CA LEU A 52 10.09 4.68 6.37
C LEU A 52 11.21 5.69 6.10
N TYR A 53 11.81 5.59 4.92
CA TYR A 53 12.77 6.55 4.40
C TYR A 53 12.26 7.17 3.11
N ILE A 54 12.39 8.50 2.97
CA ILE A 54 12.16 9.18 1.70
C ILE A 54 13.47 9.20 0.92
N ASP A 55 13.47 8.51 -0.22
CA ASP A 55 14.60 8.47 -1.15
C ASP A 55 14.45 9.56 -2.21
N GLU A 56 15.45 10.44 -2.31
CA GLU A 56 15.46 11.55 -3.26
C GLU A 56 16.11 11.18 -4.62
N GLU A 57 16.85 10.06 -4.68
CA GLU A 57 17.52 9.59 -5.90
C GLU A 57 16.53 8.83 -6.79
N PHE A 58 15.78 7.89 -6.20
CA PHE A 58 14.88 7.01 -6.95
C PHE A 58 13.47 7.56 -7.08
N VAL A 59 12.80 7.22 -8.19
CA VAL A 59 11.36 7.36 -8.37
C VAL A 59 10.76 5.97 -8.55
N ARG A 60 9.52 5.80 -8.11
CA ARG A 60 8.77 4.57 -8.32
C ARG A 60 8.19 4.49 -9.73
N ALA A 61 7.60 5.60 -10.17
CA ALA A 61 6.93 5.74 -11.45
C ALA A 61 6.99 7.20 -11.92
N SER A 62 6.74 7.43 -13.21
CA SER A 62 6.68 8.76 -13.82
C SER A 62 5.38 8.95 -14.61
N PRO A 63 4.90 10.19 -14.81
CA PRO A 63 3.76 10.46 -15.68
C PRO A 63 3.94 9.85 -17.07
N GLY A 64 2.86 9.30 -17.63
CA GLY A 64 2.89 8.55 -18.90
C GLY A 64 3.48 7.14 -18.81
N GLY A 65 4.04 6.75 -17.66
CA GLY A 65 4.54 5.41 -17.40
C GLY A 65 3.45 4.44 -16.94
N ALA A 66 3.87 3.27 -16.47
CA ALA A 66 2.96 2.20 -16.05
C ALA A 66 2.57 2.25 -14.57
N GLY A 67 2.78 3.38 -13.88
CA GLY A 67 2.69 3.48 -12.41
C GLY A 67 1.34 3.00 -11.83
N GLY A 68 0.24 3.35 -12.48
CA GLY A 68 -1.11 2.95 -12.10
C GLY A 68 -1.48 1.50 -12.41
N VAL A 69 -0.56 0.71 -13.00
CA VAL A 69 -0.77 -0.68 -13.41
C VAL A 69 0.07 -1.61 -12.54
N LYS A 70 -0.48 -2.77 -12.17
CA LYS A 70 0.23 -3.78 -11.38
C LYS A 70 1.15 -4.63 -12.25
N THR A 71 2.27 -4.04 -12.70
CA THR A 71 3.24 -4.64 -13.61
C THR A 71 4.65 -4.70 -13.02
N ILE A 72 5.45 -5.69 -13.44
CA ILE A 72 6.84 -5.88 -13.00
C ILE A 72 7.74 -4.67 -13.26
N THR A 73 7.42 -3.86 -14.28
CA THR A 73 8.18 -2.65 -14.62
C THR A 73 8.18 -1.62 -13.50
N ASN A 74 7.23 -1.70 -12.56
CA ASN A 74 7.17 -0.84 -11.38
C ASN A 74 7.87 -1.45 -10.16
N TYR A 75 8.11 -2.76 -10.15
CA TYR A 75 8.74 -3.45 -9.02
C TYR A 75 10.26 -3.54 -9.18
N ALA A 76 10.77 -3.74 -10.39
CA ALA A 76 12.21 -3.84 -10.59
C ALA A 76 12.98 -2.55 -10.21
N PRO A 77 12.52 -1.34 -10.55
CA PRO A 77 13.25 -0.10 -10.22
C PRO A 77 13.35 0.18 -8.72
N VAL A 78 12.36 -0.26 -7.93
CA VAL A 78 12.31 0.03 -6.49
C VAL A 78 13.22 -0.87 -5.66
N LEU A 79 13.62 -2.04 -6.18
CA LEU A 79 14.40 -3.02 -5.39
C LEU A 79 15.74 -2.47 -4.89
N LYS A 80 16.41 -1.64 -5.69
CA LYS A 80 17.71 -1.04 -5.29
C LYS A 80 17.53 -0.03 -4.16
N ALA A 81 16.52 0.84 -4.25
CA ALA A 81 16.20 1.81 -3.19
C ALA A 81 15.77 1.10 -1.90
N LEU A 82 14.92 0.06 -2.04
CA LEU A 82 14.47 -0.75 -0.91
C LEU A 82 15.63 -1.46 -0.21
N ALA A 83 16.58 -2.04 -0.95
CA ALA A 83 17.77 -2.66 -0.37
C ALA A 83 18.59 -1.65 0.44
N ARG A 84 18.87 -0.47 -0.12
CA ARG A 84 19.58 0.61 0.58
C ARG A 84 18.86 1.08 1.85
N ALA A 85 17.54 1.18 1.81
CA ALA A 85 16.73 1.57 2.97
C ALA A 85 16.83 0.52 4.07
N LYS A 86 16.74 -0.77 3.72
CA LYS A 86 16.89 -1.89 4.67
C LYS A 86 18.28 -1.94 5.29
N ASP A 87 19.34 -1.74 4.52
CA ASP A 87 20.72 -1.69 5.03
C ASP A 87 20.92 -0.56 6.05
N ARG A 88 20.08 0.47 6.00
CA ARG A 88 20.06 1.60 6.94
C ARG A 88 19.06 1.43 8.10
N GLY A 89 18.41 0.27 8.20
CA GLY A 89 17.45 -0.04 9.28
C GLY A 89 16.02 0.49 9.07
N PHE A 90 15.67 0.91 7.85
CA PHE A 90 14.29 1.28 7.49
C PHE A 90 13.50 0.07 6.99
N SER A 91 12.19 0.09 7.23
CA SER A 91 11.26 -0.94 6.80
C SER A 91 11.02 -0.92 5.28
N ASP A 92 10.85 0.28 4.72
CA ASP A 92 10.53 0.49 3.31
C ASP A 92 10.84 1.94 2.88
N VAL A 93 10.64 2.25 1.60
CA VAL A 93 10.85 3.56 0.97
C VAL A 93 9.51 4.22 0.67
N LEU A 94 9.33 5.45 1.15
CA LEU A 94 8.25 6.34 0.73
C LEU A 94 8.73 7.18 -0.46
N TYR A 95 8.06 7.04 -1.59
CA TYR A 95 8.38 7.74 -2.83
C TYR A 95 7.65 9.07 -2.94
N LEU A 96 8.35 10.05 -3.50
CA LEU A 96 7.78 11.31 -3.95
C LEU A 96 7.52 11.30 -5.46
N ASP A 97 6.67 12.20 -5.92
CA ASP A 97 6.35 12.38 -7.32
C ASP A 97 7.60 12.66 -8.16
N ALA A 98 7.68 12.04 -9.33
CA ALA A 98 8.87 12.12 -10.17
C ALA A 98 9.17 13.52 -10.74
N VAL A 99 8.19 14.41 -10.76
CA VAL A 99 8.29 15.72 -11.43
C VAL A 99 8.79 16.79 -10.47
N ASN A 100 8.09 16.98 -9.36
CA ASN A 100 8.34 18.06 -8.40
C ASN A 100 9.17 17.59 -7.20
N ARG A 101 9.28 16.27 -6.99
CA ARG A 101 9.95 15.68 -5.81
C ARG A 101 9.42 16.27 -4.50
N LYS A 102 8.11 16.50 -4.45
CA LYS A 102 7.45 17.21 -3.35
C LYS A 102 6.23 16.47 -2.82
N TYR A 103 5.48 15.80 -3.68
CA TYR A 103 4.21 15.18 -3.31
C TYR A 103 4.40 13.70 -2.99
N LEU A 104 3.79 13.22 -1.90
CA LEU A 104 3.81 11.82 -1.53
C LEU A 104 3.08 10.96 -2.58
N GLU A 105 3.64 9.80 -2.89
CA GLU A 105 3.00 8.81 -3.78
C GLU A 105 2.70 7.49 -3.07
N GLU A 106 3.69 6.59 -2.99
CA GLU A 106 3.51 5.22 -2.50
C GLU A 106 4.70 4.78 -1.66
N VAL A 107 4.48 3.71 -0.87
CA VAL A 107 5.52 3.03 -0.09
C VAL A 107 5.83 1.70 -0.75
N SER A 108 6.80 1.68 -1.66
CA SER A 108 7.14 0.60 -2.62
C SER A 108 5.95 -0.12 -3.27
N SER A 109 5.24 -0.95 -2.50
CA SER A 109 4.11 -1.78 -2.93
C SER A 109 2.80 -1.51 -2.18
N CYS A 110 2.74 -0.45 -1.38
CA CYS A 110 1.61 -0.06 -0.55
C CYS A 110 1.19 1.39 -0.85
N ASN A 111 -0.10 1.68 -0.70
CA ASN A 111 -0.59 3.06 -0.70
C ASN A 111 -0.41 3.69 0.69
N ILE A 112 -0.20 5.01 0.76
CA ILE A 112 -0.04 5.76 2.01
C ILE A 112 -1.26 6.63 2.32
N PHE A 113 -1.53 6.82 3.60
CA PHE A 113 -2.60 7.66 4.15
C PHE A 113 -2.06 8.52 5.29
N ILE A 114 -2.60 9.73 5.40
CA ILE A 114 -2.34 10.67 6.49
C ILE A 114 -3.65 11.00 7.19
N VAL A 115 -3.62 11.05 8.51
CA VAL A 115 -4.75 11.49 9.35
C VAL A 115 -4.42 12.83 9.98
N LYS A 116 -5.38 13.75 9.92
CA LYS A 116 -5.37 15.02 10.68
C LYS A 116 -6.75 15.35 11.20
N GLY A 117 -6.95 15.29 12.51
CA GLY A 117 -8.26 15.39 13.15
C GLY A 117 -9.22 14.35 12.59
N ASN A 118 -10.38 14.79 12.09
CA ASN A 118 -11.36 13.91 11.46
C ASN A 118 -11.12 13.66 9.95
N ARG A 119 -9.98 14.11 9.40
CA ARG A 119 -9.69 14.02 7.97
C ARG A 119 -8.64 12.95 7.67
N ILE A 120 -8.95 12.09 6.71
CA ILE A 120 -8.06 11.06 6.16
C ILE A 120 -7.75 11.41 4.71
N SER A 121 -6.48 11.65 4.40
CA SER A 121 -6.00 12.01 3.06
C SER A 121 -5.12 10.90 2.48
N THR A 122 -5.23 10.65 1.18
CA THR A 122 -4.33 9.76 0.43
C THR A 122 -3.99 10.40 -0.92
N PRO A 123 -2.81 10.11 -1.53
CA PRO A 123 -2.50 10.58 -2.87
C PRO A 123 -3.61 10.25 -3.88
N ALA A 124 -4.04 11.27 -4.63
CA ALA A 124 -5.02 11.10 -5.70
C ALA A 124 -4.49 10.20 -6.82
N ILE A 125 -5.38 9.44 -7.46
CA ILE A 125 -5.01 8.58 -8.58
C ILE A 125 -4.77 9.46 -9.82
N SER A 126 -3.49 9.74 -10.10
CA SER A 126 -3.04 10.60 -11.21
C SER A 126 -2.15 9.86 -12.24
N GLY A 127 -2.31 8.53 -12.34
CA GLY A 127 -1.57 7.69 -13.29
C GLY A 127 -0.26 7.12 -12.76
N THR A 128 0.37 7.76 -11.77
CA THR A 128 1.55 7.24 -11.06
C THR A 128 1.21 6.51 -9.76
N ILE A 129 -0.05 6.47 -9.35
CA ILE A 129 -0.49 5.75 -8.14
C ILE A 129 -1.26 4.49 -8.54
N LEU A 130 -0.85 3.34 -8.01
CA LEU A 130 -1.58 2.09 -8.14
C LEU A 130 -2.90 2.17 -7.39
N GLN A 131 -3.99 1.86 -8.08
CA GLN A 131 -5.35 1.85 -7.53
C GLN A 131 -5.56 0.61 -6.64
N GLY A 132 -4.95 0.61 -5.45
CA GLY A 132 -5.02 -0.53 -4.54
C GLY A 132 -6.45 -0.85 -4.09
N ILE A 133 -6.81 -2.14 -4.10
CA ILE A 133 -8.12 -2.58 -3.61
C ILE A 133 -8.27 -2.32 -2.11
N THR A 134 -7.22 -2.57 -1.32
CA THR A 134 -7.23 -2.23 0.12
C THR A 134 -7.39 -0.73 0.34
N ARG A 135 -6.71 0.12 -0.45
CA ARG A 135 -6.91 1.58 -0.44
C ARG A 135 -8.39 1.92 -0.68
N LYS A 136 -9.00 1.37 -1.74
CA LYS A 136 -10.42 1.58 -2.04
C LYS A 136 -11.31 1.18 -0.86
N SER A 137 -11.15 -0.03 -0.32
CA SER A 137 -11.93 -0.52 0.82
C SER A 137 -11.78 0.38 2.05
N ILE A 138 -10.56 0.84 2.35
CA ILE A 138 -10.30 1.72 3.49
C ILE A 138 -10.95 3.10 3.31
N LEU A 139 -10.93 3.68 2.11
CA LEU A 139 -11.64 4.93 1.83
C LEU A 139 -13.15 4.78 2.05
N GLU A 140 -13.74 3.64 1.68
CA GLU A 140 -15.17 3.37 1.89
C GLU A 140 -15.50 3.13 3.38
N ILE A 141 -14.71 2.30 4.08
CA ILE A 141 -14.88 2.07 5.52
C ILE A 141 -14.74 3.38 6.29
N ALA A 142 -13.74 4.21 5.96
CA ALA A 142 -13.54 5.49 6.62
C ALA A 142 -14.75 6.42 6.49
N ARG A 143 -15.39 6.48 5.30
CA ARG A 143 -16.62 7.25 5.10
C ARG A 143 -17.78 6.72 5.93
N ASP A 144 -17.95 5.39 5.99
CA ASP A 144 -18.99 4.75 6.80
C ASP A 144 -18.82 5.03 8.30
N HIS A 145 -17.57 5.23 8.75
CA HIS A 145 -17.20 5.60 10.12
C HIS A 145 -17.29 7.12 10.38
N GLY A 146 -17.66 7.94 9.39
CA GLY A 146 -17.86 9.39 9.56
C GLY A 146 -16.60 10.26 9.37
N TYR A 147 -15.49 9.69 8.91
CA TYR A 147 -14.29 10.46 8.56
C TYR A 147 -14.46 11.25 7.27
N GLN A 148 -13.84 12.42 7.20
CA GLN A 148 -13.72 13.21 5.97
C GLN A 148 -12.58 12.63 5.12
N VAL A 149 -12.92 12.03 3.99
CA VAL A 149 -11.96 11.36 3.11
C VAL A 149 -11.60 12.25 1.92
N GLU A 150 -10.31 12.51 1.74
CA GLU A 150 -9.77 13.32 0.64
C GLU A 150 -8.73 12.54 -0.19
N GLU A 151 -8.96 12.46 -1.50
CA GLU A 151 -7.97 12.01 -2.46
C GLU A 151 -7.34 13.25 -3.10
N ARG A 152 -6.11 13.60 -2.72
CA ARG A 152 -5.46 14.86 -3.13
C ARG A 152 -3.95 14.70 -3.30
N ALA A 153 -3.29 15.69 -3.90
CA ALA A 153 -1.84 15.80 -3.81
C ALA A 153 -1.45 16.18 -2.36
N ILE A 154 -0.46 15.48 -1.80
CA ILE A 154 -0.02 15.66 -0.42
C ILE A 154 1.44 16.09 -0.42
N PRO A 155 1.77 17.36 -0.14
CA PRO A 155 3.15 17.79 0.06
C PRO A 155 3.84 16.99 1.18
N VAL A 156 5.12 16.71 1.02
CA VAL A 156 5.95 16.07 2.07
C VAL A 156 5.94 16.86 3.38
N ASP A 157 5.75 18.18 3.32
CA ASP A 157 5.67 19.05 4.49
C ASP A 157 4.42 18.79 5.34
N ASP A 158 3.33 18.30 4.75
CA ASP A 158 2.10 17.92 5.48
C ASP A 158 2.35 16.80 6.51
N LEU A 159 3.44 16.03 6.36
CA LEU A 159 3.84 15.01 7.34
C LEU A 159 4.13 15.63 8.72
N GLY A 160 4.62 16.87 8.78
CA GLY A 160 4.93 17.51 10.07
C GLY A 160 3.68 17.79 10.93
N ASP A 161 2.53 17.94 10.27
CA ASP A 161 1.26 18.24 10.93
C ASP A 161 0.36 17.01 11.09
N ALA A 162 0.75 15.85 10.59
CA ALA A 162 -0.05 14.63 10.66
C ALA A 162 -0.17 14.09 12.10
N ASP A 163 -1.37 13.67 12.49
CA ASP A 163 -1.60 13.01 13.78
C ASP A 163 -1.22 11.52 13.71
N GLU A 164 -1.44 10.91 12.55
CA GLU A 164 -1.16 9.50 12.26
C GLU A 164 -0.87 9.30 10.77
N VAL A 165 -0.02 8.32 10.46
CA VAL A 165 0.26 7.88 9.08
C VAL A 165 0.15 6.36 9.04
N PHE A 166 -0.48 5.83 7.99
CA PHE A 166 -0.57 4.38 7.79
C PHE A 166 -0.47 4.00 6.31
N CYS A 167 -0.09 2.76 6.08
CA CYS A 167 0.03 2.16 4.75
C CYS A 167 -1.04 1.09 4.54
N THR A 168 -1.46 0.88 3.30
CA THR A 168 -2.42 -0.18 2.94
C THR A 168 -1.96 -1.02 1.78
N GLY A 169 -2.33 -2.30 1.80
CA GLY A 169 -2.08 -3.25 0.72
C GLY A 169 -2.51 -4.65 1.09
N THR A 170 -2.75 -5.53 0.11
CA THR A 170 -3.34 -6.86 0.37
C THR A 170 -2.54 -7.70 1.37
N ALA A 171 -1.21 -7.68 1.27
CA ALA A 171 -0.35 -8.44 2.17
C ALA A 171 -0.26 -7.79 3.56
N VAL A 172 -0.22 -6.46 3.60
CA VAL A 172 0.00 -5.70 4.86
C VAL A 172 -1.29 -5.36 5.60
N GLY A 173 -2.46 -5.46 4.96
CA GLY A 173 -3.71 -4.94 5.49
C GLY A 173 -3.66 -3.43 5.64
N VAL A 174 -3.71 -2.95 6.88
CA VAL A 174 -3.52 -1.55 7.28
C VAL A 174 -2.40 -1.53 8.32
N ALA A 175 -1.29 -0.87 8.00
CA ALA A 175 -0.07 -0.91 8.79
C ALA A 175 0.28 0.50 9.29
N PRO A 176 0.41 0.71 10.62
CA PRO A 176 0.80 2.01 11.14
C PRO A 176 2.25 2.35 10.76
N VAL A 177 2.53 3.62 10.55
CA VAL A 177 3.88 4.16 10.35
C VAL A 177 4.30 4.86 11.63
N GLY A 178 5.39 4.43 12.25
CA GLY A 178 5.91 5.02 13.49
C GLY A 178 6.85 6.19 13.25
N GLY A 179 7.46 6.26 12.07
CA GLY A 179 8.24 7.42 11.68
C GLY A 179 8.64 7.44 10.22
N ILE A 180 8.87 8.63 9.71
CA ILE A 180 9.37 8.89 8.35
C ILE A 180 10.63 9.74 8.46
N THR A 181 11.71 9.30 7.85
CA THR A 181 12.97 10.05 7.78
C THR A 181 13.17 10.67 6.39
N HIS A 182 13.36 11.99 6.36
CA HIS A 182 13.62 12.77 5.15
C HIS A 182 14.77 13.74 5.42
N ARG A 183 15.82 13.74 4.57
CA ARG A 183 17.01 14.62 4.72
C ARG A 183 17.60 14.65 6.13
N ASN A 184 17.78 13.47 6.73
CA ASN A 184 18.27 13.26 8.10
C ASN A 184 17.39 13.82 9.22
N ARG A 185 16.16 14.25 8.91
CA ARG A 185 15.15 14.63 9.89
C ARG A 185 14.11 13.53 9.99
N ARG A 186 13.84 13.07 11.19
CA ARG A 186 12.84 12.06 11.48
C ARG A 186 11.60 12.75 12.05
N ILE A 187 10.45 12.46 11.45
CA ILE A 187 9.13 12.78 11.99
C ILE A 187 8.59 11.49 12.62
N GLU A 188 8.13 11.58 13.86
CA GLU A 188 7.54 10.45 14.59
C GLU A 188 6.03 10.62 14.68
N PHE A 189 5.31 9.51 14.57
CA PHE A 189 3.85 9.49 14.62
C PHE A 189 3.38 8.65 15.79
N LYS A 190 2.17 8.95 16.28
CA LYS A 190 1.53 8.12 17.30
C LYS A 190 1.28 6.73 16.75
N THR A 191 1.49 5.71 17.59
CA THR A 191 1.28 4.29 17.22
C THR A 191 0.48 3.52 18.27
N GLU A 192 -0.25 4.25 19.12
CA GLU A 192 -1.03 3.71 20.22
C GLU A 192 -2.29 2.95 19.78
N SER A 193 -2.91 2.25 20.72
CA SER A 193 -4.04 1.35 20.47
C SER A 193 -5.38 2.01 20.14
N SER A 194 -5.52 3.33 20.28
CA SER A 194 -6.76 4.10 20.04
C SER A 194 -6.80 4.79 18.66
N LEU A 195 -5.92 4.38 17.75
CA LEU A 195 -5.70 5.04 16.47
C LEU A 195 -6.66 4.62 15.36
N VAL A 196 -6.81 5.51 14.39
CA VAL A 196 -7.67 5.36 13.21
C VAL A 196 -7.26 4.12 12.41
N CYS A 197 -5.96 3.86 12.23
CA CYS A 197 -5.46 2.66 11.55
C CYS A 197 -6.01 1.38 12.17
N LYS A 198 -6.05 1.28 13.51
CA LYS A 198 -6.49 0.05 14.19
C LYS A 198 -7.99 -0.17 14.02
N GLU A 199 -8.78 0.89 14.12
CA GLU A 199 -10.22 0.86 13.87
C GLU A 199 -10.50 0.36 12.44
N LEU A 200 -9.89 1.01 11.45
CA LEU A 200 -10.05 0.68 10.04
C LEU A 200 -9.56 -0.75 9.71
N TYR A 201 -8.44 -1.17 10.30
CA TYR A 201 -7.93 -2.54 10.21
C TYR A 201 -8.93 -3.56 10.76
N SER A 202 -9.49 -3.28 11.93
CA SER A 202 -10.42 -4.20 12.61
C SER A 202 -11.70 -4.38 11.79
N THR A 203 -12.25 -3.31 11.22
CA THR A 203 -13.40 -3.41 10.32
C THR A 203 -13.06 -4.19 9.06
N LEU A 204 -11.92 -3.91 8.42
CA LEU A 204 -11.49 -4.62 7.21
C LEU A 204 -11.33 -6.13 7.45
N VAL A 205 -10.63 -6.52 8.53
CA VAL A 205 -10.45 -7.94 8.87
C VAL A 205 -11.76 -8.58 9.31
N GLY A 206 -12.62 -7.84 10.02
CA GLY A 206 -13.96 -8.30 10.39
C GLY A 206 -14.80 -8.68 9.18
N LEU A 207 -14.79 -7.85 8.13
CA LEU A 207 -15.42 -8.14 6.85
C LEU A 207 -14.78 -9.36 6.16
N GLN A 208 -13.45 -9.37 6.02
CA GLN A 208 -12.71 -10.45 5.36
C GLN A 208 -12.91 -11.84 6.02
N THR A 209 -13.18 -11.86 7.32
CA THR A 209 -13.34 -13.09 8.10
C THR A 209 -14.81 -13.43 8.39
N GLY A 210 -15.76 -12.65 7.87
CA GLY A 210 -17.20 -12.85 8.10
C GLY A 210 -17.67 -12.57 9.52
N ARG A 211 -16.87 -11.92 10.36
CA ARG A 211 -17.26 -11.48 11.71
C ARG A 211 -18.15 -10.24 11.68
N ILE A 212 -17.98 -9.42 10.64
CA ILE A 212 -18.84 -8.28 10.32
C ILE A 212 -19.58 -8.64 9.04
N GLU A 213 -20.89 -8.39 9.03
CA GLU A 213 -21.73 -8.57 7.85
C GLU A 213 -21.24 -7.69 6.69
N ASP A 214 -21.02 -8.31 5.54
CA ASP A 214 -20.62 -7.59 4.33
C ASP A 214 -21.82 -7.05 3.55
N LYS A 215 -22.14 -5.79 3.82
CA LYS A 215 -23.22 -5.06 3.14
C LYS A 215 -22.83 -4.53 1.76
N LYS A 216 -21.57 -4.67 1.34
CA LYS A 216 -21.02 -4.11 0.10
C LYS A 216 -20.75 -5.17 -0.97
N GLY A 217 -20.94 -6.45 -0.66
CA GLY A 217 -20.72 -7.56 -1.59
C GLY A 217 -19.25 -7.71 -2.01
N TRP A 218 -18.32 -7.44 -1.09
CA TRP A 218 -16.88 -7.59 -1.28
C TRP A 218 -16.39 -9.03 -1.08
N THR A 219 -17.13 -9.82 -0.32
CA THR A 219 -16.82 -11.20 0.03
C THR A 219 -17.64 -12.15 -0.83
N VAL A 220 -17.01 -13.24 -1.25
CA VAL A 220 -17.62 -14.30 -2.04
C VAL A 220 -17.27 -15.62 -1.38
N GLU A 221 -18.28 -16.43 -1.09
CA GLU A 221 -18.09 -17.79 -0.59
C GLU A 221 -17.56 -18.67 -1.73
N ILE A 222 -16.52 -19.44 -1.43
CA ILE A 222 -15.91 -20.37 -2.38
C ILE A 222 -16.30 -21.79 -1.93
N HIS A 223 -17.13 -22.45 -2.74
CA HIS A 223 -17.57 -23.83 -2.54
C HIS A 223 -16.57 -24.86 -3.08
#